data_AF-A0A9E4L965-F1
#
_entry.id   AF-A0A9E4L965-F1
#
_cell.length_a   1.000
_cell.length_b   1.000
_cell.length_c   1.000
_cell.angle_alpha   90.00
_cell.angle_beta   90.00
_cell.angle_gamma   90.00
#
_symmetry.space_group_name_H-M   'P 1'
#
loop_
_entity.id
_entity.type
_entity.pdbx_description
1 polymer ?
#
loop_
_entity_poly.entity_id
_entity_poly.type
_entity_poly.pdbx_seq_one_letter_code
_entity_poly.pdbx_strand_id
1 'polypeptide(L)'
;MGHDESCGDNLGSDRSSCMRTEMGPTTISTGKTSGSVIAKGGQQLSTLEEWHSYAPPKGRTHWKDGRSAKENARLWLEAAPDFPSGVAEVLGACGSVGNIRSWSAEPEARVKFDEFPGEPANLDVLVKAEDEKGPVVIGVEAKADEAFGSTVERTLSQAQKRLRQNSRSKGVERIGQLAHLFALDLDRREILDLRYQLLTLTAATIAEADRQSAQRAIVIVQEFVSSFTTAERRAVNARDLEAFLVTVFGHTGSIGSGTIAGPFRMGGIGALYFGKTETVI
;
A
#
# COMPACT_ATOMS: atom_id res chain seq x y z
N MET A 1 -55.26 65.29 9.67
CA MET A 1 -53.83 65.06 9.39
C MET A 1 -53.54 63.64 9.88
N GLY A 2 -53.37 62.61 9.10
CA GLY A 2 -53.01 62.48 7.69
C GLY A 2 -52.09 61.26 7.61
N HIS A 3 -52.50 60.26 6.83
CA HIS A 3 -51.78 59.06 6.40
C HIS A 3 -51.51 57.93 7.40
N ASP A 4 -51.31 56.70 6.97
CA ASP A 4 -52.03 55.75 6.09
C ASP A 4 -51.24 54.42 6.20
N GLU A 5 -51.91 53.31 5.88
CA GLU A 5 -51.33 52.05 5.38
C GLU A 5 -50.36 51.22 6.26
N SER A 6 -50.83 50.05 6.73
CA SER A 6 -50.76 48.78 5.96
C SER A 6 -50.63 47.53 6.85
N CYS A 7 -51.57 46.62 6.60
CA CYS A 7 -51.64 45.16 6.78
C CYS A 7 -50.44 44.33 7.28
N GLY A 8 -50.78 43.34 8.11
CA GLY A 8 -49.98 42.12 8.31
C GLY A 8 -50.69 41.11 9.22
N ASP A 9 -51.69 40.41 8.68
CA ASP A 9 -52.46 39.38 9.40
C ASP A 9 -51.81 37.98 9.33
N ASN A 10 -51.94 37.30 10.47
CA ASN A 10 -51.97 35.86 10.72
C ASN A 10 -50.77 34.95 10.39
N LEU A 11 -50.06 34.60 11.47
CA LEU A 11 -49.15 33.46 11.61
C LEU A 11 -49.93 32.16 11.74
N GLY A 12 -49.94 31.37 10.66
CA GLY A 12 -50.32 29.96 10.65
C GLY A 12 -49.11 29.06 10.95
N SER A 13 -49.35 28.05 11.77
CA SER A 13 -48.43 26.99 12.17
C SER A 13 -47.78 26.26 10.99
N ASP A 14 -46.48 25.97 11.07
CA ASP A 14 -45.92 24.87 10.31
C ASP A 14 -44.82 24.12 11.08
N ARG A 15 -45.01 22.81 11.19
CA ARG A 15 -44.07 21.84 11.78
C ARG A 15 -43.23 21.27 10.64
N SER A 16 -42.08 21.87 10.32
CA SER A 16 -41.13 21.24 9.41
C SER A 16 -40.36 20.11 10.09
N SER A 17 -40.78 18.90 9.75
CA SER A 17 -40.01 17.67 9.83
C SER A 17 -38.69 17.80 9.08
N CYS A 18 -37.57 17.64 9.79
CA CYS A 18 -36.23 17.61 9.22
C CYS A 18 -35.98 16.21 8.63
N MET A 19 -36.16 16.06 7.32
CA MET A 19 -35.76 14.85 6.58
C MET A 19 -34.23 14.79 6.52
N ARG A 20 -33.65 13.87 7.27
CA ARG A 20 -32.30 13.36 7.04
C ARG A 20 -32.32 12.48 5.80
N THR A 21 -31.67 12.92 4.73
CA THR A 21 -31.29 12.06 3.62
C THR A 21 -30.10 11.21 4.07
N GLU A 22 -30.37 9.93 4.35
CA GLU A 22 -29.34 8.91 4.50
C GLU A 22 -28.70 8.65 3.13
N MET A 23 -27.47 9.11 2.95
CA MET A 23 -26.61 8.69 1.83
C MET A 23 -26.09 7.29 2.17
N GLY A 24 -26.69 6.27 1.57
CA GLY A 24 -26.19 4.89 1.66
C GLY A 24 -24.80 4.73 1.03
N PRO A 25 -24.08 3.64 1.34
CA PRO A 25 -22.76 3.38 0.79
C PRO A 25 -22.84 3.29 -0.74
N THR A 26 -22.05 4.14 -1.41
CA THR A 26 -21.94 4.12 -2.87
C THR A 26 -21.09 2.93 -3.26
N THR A 27 -21.73 1.85 -3.70
CA THR A 27 -21.03 0.70 -4.29
C THR A 27 -20.32 1.16 -5.56
N ILE A 28 -18.99 1.13 -5.57
CA ILE A 28 -18.20 1.32 -6.79
C ILE A 28 -18.52 0.14 -7.70
N SER A 29 -19.24 0.42 -8.78
CA SER A 29 -19.41 -0.54 -9.87
C SER A 29 -18.07 -0.68 -10.58
N THR A 30 -17.44 -1.85 -10.46
CA THR A 30 -16.29 -2.23 -11.28
C THR A 30 -16.78 -2.46 -12.70
N GLY A 31 -16.90 -1.37 -13.46
CA GLY A 31 -17.11 -1.46 -14.90
C GLY A 31 -15.97 -2.27 -15.51
N LYS A 32 -16.32 -3.23 -16.38
CA LYS A 32 -15.41 -4.15 -17.07
C LYS A 32 -14.13 -3.43 -17.53
N THR A 33 -13.02 -3.60 -16.83
CA THR A 33 -11.74 -2.94 -17.12
C THR A 33 -11.14 -3.52 -18.39
N SER A 34 -11.30 -2.79 -19.49
CA SER A 34 -10.76 -3.17 -20.79
C SER A 34 -9.27 -2.84 -20.79
N GLY A 35 -8.40 -3.82 -20.48
CA GLY A 35 -6.94 -3.64 -20.45
C GLY A 35 -6.23 -4.06 -19.18
N SER A 36 -6.90 -4.76 -18.25
CA SER A 36 -6.26 -5.31 -17.05
C SER A 36 -5.35 -6.49 -17.38
N VAL A 37 -4.10 -6.44 -16.90
CA VAL A 37 -3.14 -7.52 -17.14
C VAL A 37 -2.22 -7.76 -15.94
N ILE A 38 -1.99 -9.02 -15.63
CA ILE A 38 -0.91 -9.47 -14.74
C ILE A 38 0.21 -9.97 -15.64
N ALA A 39 1.38 -9.36 -15.58
CA ALA A 39 2.48 -9.70 -16.48
C ALA A 39 3.86 -9.56 -15.83
N LYS A 40 4.81 -10.38 -16.27
CA LYS A 40 6.23 -10.27 -15.89
C LYS A 40 7.11 -10.37 -17.12
N GLY A 41 7.99 -9.39 -17.33
CA GLY A 41 8.93 -9.42 -18.47
C GLY A 41 8.26 -9.50 -19.84
N GLY A 42 7.07 -8.91 -19.99
CA GLY A 42 6.27 -8.96 -21.22
C GLY A 42 5.40 -10.22 -21.38
N GLN A 43 5.53 -11.20 -20.48
CA GLN A 43 4.69 -12.40 -20.47
C GLN A 43 3.45 -12.17 -19.59
N GLN A 44 2.26 -12.28 -20.17
CA GLN A 44 1.01 -12.32 -19.40
C GLN A 44 0.94 -13.63 -18.59
N LEU A 45 0.50 -13.51 -17.34
CA LEU A 45 0.37 -14.60 -16.39
C LEU A 45 -1.11 -14.83 -16.10
N SER A 46 -1.57 -16.06 -16.31
CA SER A 46 -2.97 -16.48 -16.13
C SER A 46 -3.13 -17.70 -15.22
N THR A 47 -2.02 -18.35 -14.88
CA THR A 47 -1.97 -19.57 -14.05
C THR A 47 -0.93 -19.47 -12.95
N LEU A 48 -1.10 -20.25 -11.88
CA LEU A 48 -0.11 -20.32 -10.79
C LEU A 48 1.23 -20.87 -11.27
N GLU A 49 1.22 -21.79 -12.23
CA GLU A 49 2.41 -22.37 -12.84
C GLU A 49 3.21 -21.33 -13.61
N GLU A 50 2.54 -20.47 -14.38
CA GLU A 50 3.17 -19.33 -15.06
C GLU A 50 3.74 -18.34 -14.05
N TRP A 51 2.97 -17.94 -13.03
CA TRP A 51 3.47 -17.06 -11.98
C TRP A 51 4.71 -17.63 -11.31
N HIS A 52 4.69 -18.90 -10.89
CA HIS A 52 5.84 -19.55 -10.28
C HIS A 52 7.05 -19.66 -11.21
N SER A 53 6.83 -19.75 -12.53
CA SER A 53 7.91 -19.87 -13.51
C SER A 53 8.55 -18.52 -13.84
N TYR A 54 7.75 -17.47 -14.00
CA TYR A 54 8.22 -16.14 -14.44
C TYR A 54 8.45 -15.15 -13.30
N ALA A 55 7.71 -15.27 -12.20
CA ALA A 55 7.78 -14.43 -11.02
C ALA A 55 7.79 -15.27 -9.73
N PRO A 56 8.73 -16.21 -9.55
CA PRO A 56 8.85 -16.94 -8.30
C PRO A 56 9.29 -16.01 -7.16
N PRO A 57 8.87 -16.30 -5.92
CA PRO A 57 9.45 -15.64 -4.76
C PRO A 57 10.95 -15.92 -4.71
N LYS A 58 11.70 -14.95 -4.19
CA LYS A 58 13.16 -14.99 -4.11
C LYS A 58 13.73 -16.32 -3.57
N GLY A 59 13.05 -16.94 -2.61
CA GLY A 59 13.31 -18.31 -2.19
C GLY A 59 12.22 -19.23 -2.69
N ARG A 60 12.55 -20.18 -3.58
CA ARG A 60 11.58 -21.15 -4.12
C ARG A 60 10.88 -21.98 -3.02
N THR A 61 11.53 -22.15 -1.87
CA THR A 61 10.97 -22.82 -0.69
C THR A 61 9.85 -22.04 0.01
N HIS A 62 9.63 -20.78 -0.36
CA HIS A 62 8.52 -19.95 0.11
C HIS A 62 7.22 -20.20 -0.65
N TRP A 63 7.26 -20.88 -1.81
CA TRP A 63 6.08 -21.24 -2.59
C TRP A 63 5.33 -22.43 -1.96
N LYS A 64 4.46 -22.14 -0.99
CA LYS A 64 3.74 -23.14 -0.19
C LYS A 64 2.29 -22.71 0.02
N ASP A 65 1.38 -23.68 0.07
CA ASP A 65 -0.01 -23.39 0.43
C ASP A 65 -0.10 -22.82 1.85
N GLY A 66 -1.02 -21.87 2.03
CA GLY A 66 -1.23 -21.14 3.27
C GLY A 66 -0.10 -20.15 3.63
N ARG A 67 0.79 -19.82 2.67
CA ARG A 67 1.88 -18.85 2.84
C ARG A 67 1.80 -17.74 1.78
N SER A 68 2.18 -16.53 2.18
CA SER A 68 1.98 -15.29 1.43
C SER A 68 2.29 -15.37 -0.06
N ALA A 69 3.45 -15.87 -0.48
CA ALA A 69 3.84 -15.87 -1.89
C ALA A 69 2.85 -16.60 -2.82
N LYS A 70 2.48 -17.84 -2.49
CA LYS A 70 1.58 -18.64 -3.33
C LYS A 70 0.14 -18.12 -3.25
N GLU A 71 -0.28 -17.69 -2.08
CA GLU A 71 -1.63 -17.20 -1.81
C GLU A 71 -1.88 -15.83 -2.43
N ASN A 72 -0.84 -14.99 -2.48
CA ASN A 72 -0.85 -13.74 -3.25
C ASN A 72 -1.03 -14.01 -4.74
N ALA A 73 -0.25 -14.93 -5.32
CA ALA A 73 -0.42 -15.31 -6.71
C ALA A 73 -1.84 -15.84 -7.00
N ARG A 74 -2.36 -16.72 -6.13
CA ARG A 74 -3.71 -17.29 -6.25
C ARG A 74 -4.76 -16.20 -6.21
N LEU A 75 -4.71 -15.31 -5.21
CA LEU A 75 -5.69 -14.25 -5.03
C LEU A 75 -5.74 -13.28 -6.22
N TRP A 76 -4.58 -12.86 -6.75
CA TRP A 76 -4.52 -11.96 -7.89
C TRP A 76 -5.01 -12.62 -9.19
N LEU A 77 -4.65 -13.88 -9.42
CA LEU A 77 -5.08 -14.62 -10.62
C LEU A 77 -6.58 -14.94 -10.60
N GLU A 78 -7.14 -15.30 -9.45
CA GLU A 78 -8.57 -15.60 -9.30
C GLU A 78 -9.45 -14.36 -9.44
N ALA A 79 -8.96 -13.19 -9.01
CA ALA A 79 -9.70 -11.94 -9.12
C ALA A 79 -9.69 -11.36 -10.55
N ALA A 80 -8.70 -11.69 -11.37
CA ALA A 80 -8.55 -11.10 -12.70
C ALA A 80 -9.80 -11.36 -13.59
N PRO A 81 -10.29 -10.35 -14.34
CA PRO A 81 -9.66 -9.06 -14.64
C PRO A 81 -9.89 -7.94 -13.60
N ASP A 82 -10.64 -8.21 -12.54
CA ASP A 82 -10.89 -7.28 -11.44
C ASP A 82 -9.75 -7.29 -10.41
N PHE A 83 -9.80 -6.36 -9.45
CA PHE A 83 -8.90 -6.40 -8.30
C PHE A 83 -9.37 -7.45 -7.29
N PRO A 84 -8.46 -8.03 -6.48
CA PRO A 84 -8.84 -8.71 -5.26
C PRO A 84 -9.79 -7.84 -4.43
N SER A 85 -10.85 -8.44 -3.87
CA SER A 85 -11.94 -7.69 -3.21
C SER A 85 -11.43 -6.75 -2.11
N GLY A 86 -10.50 -7.20 -1.25
CA GLY A 86 -9.90 -6.35 -0.22
C GLY A 86 -9.10 -5.19 -0.80
N VAL A 87 -8.41 -5.38 -1.93
CA VAL A 87 -7.71 -4.29 -2.64
C VAL A 87 -8.73 -3.31 -3.20
N ALA A 88 -9.80 -3.78 -3.82
CA ALA A 88 -10.88 -2.93 -4.31
C ALA A 88 -11.54 -2.11 -3.19
N GLU A 89 -11.74 -2.71 -2.01
CA GLU A 89 -12.26 -2.03 -0.82
C GLU A 89 -11.33 -0.90 -0.35
N VAL A 90 -10.03 -1.17 -0.21
CA VAL A 90 -9.02 -0.16 0.13
C VAL A 90 -9.01 0.98 -0.88
N LEU A 91 -9.08 0.66 -2.19
CA LEU A 91 -9.13 1.68 -3.24
C LEU A 91 -10.41 2.51 -3.13
N GLY A 92 -11.55 1.89 -2.83
CA GLY A 92 -12.81 2.60 -2.63
C GLY A 92 -12.85 3.49 -1.37
N ALA A 93 -12.09 3.12 -0.34
CA ALA A 93 -11.90 3.97 0.85
C ALA A 93 -10.95 5.15 0.59
N CYS A 94 -10.18 5.12 -0.50
CA CYS A 94 -9.19 6.16 -0.82
C CYS A 94 -9.86 7.36 -1.50
N GLY A 95 -10.03 8.47 -0.77
CA GLY A 95 -10.65 9.69 -1.33
C GLY A 95 -9.92 10.31 -2.55
N SER A 96 -8.66 9.95 -2.78
CA SER A 96 -7.90 10.40 -3.96
C SER A 96 -8.01 9.48 -5.16
N VAL A 97 -8.60 8.29 -5.03
CA VAL A 97 -8.81 7.33 -6.12
C VAL A 97 -10.25 7.42 -6.62
N GLY A 98 -10.39 7.48 -7.93
CA GLY A 98 -11.66 7.47 -8.63
C GLY A 98 -11.99 6.10 -9.20
N ASN A 99 -12.76 6.07 -10.28
CA ASN A 99 -13.06 4.82 -10.96
C ASN A 99 -11.87 4.38 -11.81
N ILE A 100 -11.19 3.30 -11.41
CA ILE A 100 -10.06 2.75 -12.16
C ILE A 100 -10.56 2.25 -13.53
N ARG A 101 -10.00 2.80 -14.60
CA ARG A 101 -10.34 2.48 -16.00
C ARG A 101 -9.48 1.35 -16.56
N SER A 102 -8.23 1.31 -16.13
CA SER A 102 -7.24 0.29 -16.52
C SER A 102 -6.20 0.12 -15.44
N TRP A 103 -5.64 -1.09 -15.33
CA TRP A 103 -4.49 -1.35 -14.47
C TRP A 103 -3.59 -2.45 -15.03
N SER A 104 -2.33 -2.45 -14.66
CA SER A 104 -1.42 -3.58 -14.88
C SER A 104 -0.70 -3.91 -13.60
N ALA A 105 -0.50 -5.20 -13.33
CA ALA A 105 0.22 -5.71 -12.18
C ALA A 105 1.49 -6.44 -12.62
N GLU A 106 2.61 -6.06 -12.04
CA GLU A 106 3.87 -6.78 -12.14
C GLU A 106 4.16 -7.48 -10.81
N PRO A 107 4.15 -8.83 -10.76
CA PRO A 107 4.55 -9.55 -9.57
C PRO A 107 6.06 -9.60 -9.39
N GLU A 108 6.52 -9.74 -8.14
CA GLU A 108 7.95 -9.76 -7.76
C GLU A 108 8.72 -8.60 -8.41
N ALA A 109 8.11 -7.42 -8.38
CA ALA A 109 8.58 -6.23 -9.08
C ALA A 109 9.86 -5.71 -8.46
N ARG A 110 10.91 -5.62 -9.28
CA ARG A 110 12.24 -5.17 -8.86
C ARG A 110 12.36 -3.67 -9.11
N VAL A 111 12.17 -2.89 -8.05
CA VAL A 111 11.99 -1.44 -8.14
C VAL A 111 13.20 -0.73 -7.52
N LYS A 112 13.95 0.00 -8.35
CA LYS A 112 15.04 0.85 -7.87
C LYS A 112 14.47 2.12 -7.22
N PHE A 113 14.97 2.45 -6.04
CA PHE A 113 14.70 3.73 -5.36
C PHE A 113 16.00 4.51 -5.08
N ASP A 114 17.16 3.95 -5.45
CA ASP A 114 18.47 4.58 -5.37
C ASP A 114 19.35 4.20 -6.58
N GLU A 115 20.45 4.92 -6.74
CA GLU A 115 21.44 4.72 -7.80
C GLU A 115 22.56 3.74 -7.41
N PHE A 116 22.48 3.12 -6.22
CA PHE A 116 23.55 2.25 -5.75
C PHE A 116 23.48 0.88 -6.45
N PRO A 117 24.65 0.26 -6.72
CA PRO A 117 24.67 -1.11 -7.22
C PRO A 117 24.08 -2.08 -6.18
N GLY A 118 23.62 -3.23 -6.66
CA GLY A 118 23.08 -4.31 -5.84
C GLY A 118 21.61 -4.54 -6.09
N GLU A 119 20.97 -5.20 -5.12
CA GLU A 119 19.59 -5.63 -5.26
C GLU A 119 18.63 -4.45 -4.98
N PRO A 120 17.69 -4.17 -5.92
CA PRO A 120 16.61 -3.19 -5.69
C PRO A 120 15.60 -3.70 -4.66
N ALA A 121 14.63 -2.86 -4.27
CA ALA A 121 13.47 -3.37 -3.54
C ALA A 121 12.73 -4.39 -4.40
N ASN A 122 12.20 -5.44 -3.76
CA ASN A 122 11.32 -6.41 -4.40
C ASN A 122 9.93 -6.24 -3.77
N LEU A 123 8.95 -5.85 -4.59
CA LEU A 123 7.55 -5.73 -4.20
C LEU A 123 6.83 -7.00 -4.65
N ASP A 124 5.97 -7.56 -3.80
CA ASP A 124 5.24 -8.78 -4.15
C ASP A 124 4.32 -8.55 -5.35
N VAL A 125 3.66 -7.38 -5.40
CA VAL A 125 3.00 -6.86 -6.60
C VAL A 125 3.20 -5.36 -6.70
N LEU A 126 3.55 -4.87 -7.90
CA LEU A 126 3.49 -3.46 -8.26
C LEU A 126 2.34 -3.26 -9.26
N VAL A 127 1.41 -2.37 -8.95
CA VAL A 127 0.31 -2.03 -9.84
C VAL A 127 0.46 -0.60 -10.36
N LYS A 128 0.22 -0.44 -11.65
CA LYS A 128 0.06 0.85 -12.33
C LYS A 128 -1.38 0.93 -12.80
N ALA A 129 -2.14 1.85 -12.23
CA ALA A 129 -3.55 2.06 -12.52
C ALA A 129 -3.79 3.47 -13.04
N GLU A 130 -4.89 3.65 -13.77
CA GLU A 130 -5.33 4.94 -14.31
C GLU A 130 -6.80 5.13 -13.97
N ASP A 131 -7.15 6.30 -13.42
CA ASP A 131 -8.53 6.75 -13.24
C ASP A 131 -8.78 8.09 -13.93
N GLU A 132 -9.92 8.73 -13.67
CA GLU A 132 -10.24 10.03 -14.28
C GLU A 132 -9.33 11.18 -13.84
N LYS A 133 -8.57 11.01 -12.75
CA LYS A 133 -7.65 12.01 -12.19
C LYS A 133 -6.19 11.74 -12.60
N GLY A 134 -5.95 10.70 -13.39
CA GLY A 134 -4.63 10.35 -13.94
C GLY A 134 -4.05 9.04 -13.39
N PRO A 135 -2.72 8.89 -13.36
CA PRO A 135 -2.07 7.67 -12.90
C PRO A 135 -2.08 7.54 -11.37
N VAL A 136 -2.11 6.28 -10.92
CA VAL A 136 -1.98 5.83 -9.53
C VAL A 136 -1.00 4.66 -9.49
N VAL A 137 -0.02 4.71 -8.59
CA VAL A 137 0.91 3.60 -8.37
C VAL A 137 0.59 2.92 -7.04
N ILE A 138 0.50 1.59 -7.05
CA ILE A 138 0.18 0.81 -5.86
C ILE A 138 1.29 -0.22 -5.63
N GLY A 139 1.97 -0.12 -4.50
CA GLY A 139 2.92 -1.14 -4.05
C GLY A 139 2.25 -2.08 -3.07
N VAL A 140 2.31 -3.38 -3.32
CA VAL A 140 1.67 -4.41 -2.50
C VAL A 140 2.73 -5.30 -1.87
N GLU A 141 2.57 -5.53 -0.58
CA GLU A 141 3.36 -6.47 0.22
C GLU A 141 2.41 -7.49 0.86
N ALA A 142 2.58 -8.75 0.49
CA ALA A 142 1.84 -9.88 1.01
C ALA A 142 2.52 -10.43 2.27
N LYS A 143 1.73 -10.65 3.32
CA LYS A 143 2.20 -11.26 4.58
C LYS A 143 1.27 -12.37 5.01
N ALA A 144 1.81 -13.51 5.42
CA ALA A 144 1.07 -14.47 6.22
C ALA A 144 1.34 -14.16 7.69
N ASP A 145 2.37 -14.79 8.27
CA ASP A 145 2.79 -14.53 9.66
C ASP A 145 4.30 -14.33 9.80
N GLU A 146 5.03 -14.27 8.69
CA GLU A 146 6.41 -13.83 8.64
C GLU A 146 6.54 -12.32 8.88
N ALA A 147 7.62 -11.91 9.54
CA ALA A 147 7.91 -10.51 9.79
C ALA A 147 8.19 -9.75 8.49
N PHE A 148 8.08 -8.41 8.53
CA PHE A 148 8.59 -7.48 7.51
C PHE A 148 10.14 -7.42 7.45
N GLY A 149 10.79 -8.58 7.51
CA GLY A 149 12.23 -8.69 7.50
C GLY A 149 12.92 -8.17 8.77
N SER A 150 14.18 -7.77 8.59
CA SER A 150 15.03 -7.27 9.67
C SER A 150 14.71 -5.83 10.04
N THR A 151 14.99 -5.46 11.29
CA THR A 151 14.94 -4.06 11.73
C THR A 151 16.03 -3.23 11.08
N VAL A 152 15.92 -1.90 11.16
CA VAL A 152 16.96 -0.96 10.72
C VAL A 152 18.27 -1.21 11.48
N GLU A 153 18.22 -1.41 12.80
CA GLU A 153 19.38 -1.74 13.64
C GLU A 153 20.17 -2.94 13.10
N ARG A 154 19.46 -4.05 12.87
CA ARG A 154 20.07 -5.28 12.38
C ARG A 154 20.61 -5.10 10.97
N THR A 155 19.89 -4.38 10.11
CA THR A 155 20.29 -4.14 8.72
C THR A 155 21.53 -3.26 8.65
N LEU A 156 21.60 -2.21 9.47
CA LEU A 156 22.74 -1.31 9.61
C LEU A 156 23.98 -2.04 10.14
N SER A 157 23.81 -2.84 11.20
CA SER A 157 24.89 -3.65 11.77
C SER A 157 25.49 -4.61 10.72
N GLN A 158 24.63 -5.26 9.94
CA GLN A 158 25.07 -6.13 8.84
C GLN A 158 25.75 -5.34 7.71
N ALA A 159 25.23 -4.16 7.37
CA ALA A 159 25.82 -3.29 6.36
C ALA A 159 27.22 -2.82 6.76
N GLN A 160 27.42 -2.40 8.02
CA GLN A 160 28.72 -2.03 8.55
C GLN A 160 29.70 -3.19 8.54
N LYS A 161 29.26 -4.41 8.90
CA LYS A 161 30.10 -5.62 8.79
C LYS A 161 30.52 -5.87 7.34
N ARG A 162 29.61 -5.76 6.38
CA ARG A 162 29.91 -5.89 4.95
C ARG A 162 30.86 -4.80 4.46
N LEU A 163 30.71 -3.56 4.91
CA LEU A 163 31.59 -2.44 4.55
C LEU A 163 33.03 -2.68 5.02
N ARG A 164 33.23 -3.21 6.24
CA ARG A 164 34.57 -3.59 6.73
C ARG A 164 35.22 -4.71 5.91
N GLN A 165 34.41 -5.61 5.34
CA GLN A 165 34.89 -6.71 4.49
C GLN A 165 35.08 -6.28 3.04
N ASN A 166 34.32 -5.30 2.58
CA ASN A 166 34.35 -4.76 1.23
C ASN A 166 34.01 -3.27 1.27
N SER A 167 35.03 -2.43 1.13
CA SER A 167 34.90 -0.96 1.16
C SER A 167 34.03 -0.38 0.04
N ARG A 168 33.67 -1.17 -0.98
CA ARG A 168 32.74 -0.78 -2.04
C ARG A 168 31.27 -1.04 -1.71
N SER A 169 30.96 -1.70 -0.57
CA SER A 169 29.58 -1.95 -0.17
C SER A 169 28.84 -0.63 0.08
N LYS A 170 27.64 -0.49 -0.49
CA LYS A 170 26.79 0.71 -0.34
C LYS A 170 25.65 0.55 0.65
N GLY A 171 25.71 -0.49 1.48
CA GLY A 171 24.62 -0.81 2.41
C GLY A 171 24.39 0.26 3.47
N VAL A 172 25.45 0.89 3.98
CA VAL A 172 25.33 1.94 5.00
C VAL A 172 24.80 3.21 4.35
N GLU A 173 25.32 3.59 3.19
CA GLU A 173 24.86 4.76 2.45
C GLU A 173 23.41 4.65 2.01
N ARG A 174 22.95 3.45 1.60
CA ARG A 174 21.54 3.19 1.28
C ARG A 174 20.62 3.41 2.47
N ILE A 175 21.00 2.90 3.65
CA ILE A 175 20.22 3.13 4.88
C ILE A 175 20.21 4.63 5.22
N GLY A 176 21.35 5.32 5.05
CA GLY A 176 21.44 6.77 5.23
C GLY A 176 20.54 7.55 4.25
N GLN A 177 20.47 7.13 2.98
CA GLN A 177 19.56 7.75 2.00
C GLN A 177 18.09 7.54 2.34
N LEU A 178 17.72 6.35 2.80
CA LEU A 178 16.37 6.09 3.30
C LEU A 178 16.07 6.96 4.52
N ALA A 179 16.98 7.00 5.50
CA ALA A 179 16.82 7.86 6.67
C ALA A 179 16.63 9.34 6.27
N HIS A 180 17.40 9.83 5.29
CA HIS A 180 17.23 11.17 4.76
C HIS A 180 15.87 11.39 4.07
N LEU A 181 15.44 10.46 3.21
CA LEU A 181 14.14 10.52 2.53
C LEU A 181 12.96 10.63 3.51
N PHE A 182 13.04 9.89 4.62
CA PHE A 182 11.99 9.82 5.65
C PHE A 182 12.23 10.80 6.82
N ALA A 183 13.25 11.67 6.74
CA ALA A 183 13.66 12.59 7.81
C ALA A 183 13.88 11.90 9.19
N LEU A 184 14.51 10.73 9.18
CA LEU A 184 14.73 9.89 10.36
C LEU A 184 16.12 10.10 10.94
N ASP A 185 16.18 10.10 12.27
CA ASP A 185 17.42 10.11 13.04
C ASP A 185 17.79 8.68 13.46
N LEU A 186 18.90 8.17 12.92
CA LEU A 186 19.36 6.79 13.15
C LEU A 186 19.96 6.57 14.56
N ASP A 187 20.10 7.62 15.37
CA ASP A 187 20.54 7.49 16.77
C ASP A 187 19.35 7.19 17.72
N ARG A 188 18.11 7.32 17.24
CA ARG A 188 16.89 7.09 18.03
C ARG A 188 16.44 5.63 18.00
N ARG A 189 16.12 5.07 19.17
CA ARG A 189 15.78 3.64 19.32
C ARG A 189 14.55 3.24 18.52
N GLU A 190 13.51 4.06 18.55
CA GLU A 190 12.27 3.89 17.83
C GLU A 190 12.47 3.83 16.31
N ILE A 191 13.49 4.51 15.76
CA ILE A 191 13.86 4.43 14.34
C ILE A 191 14.59 3.12 14.06
N LEU A 192 15.53 2.76 14.93
CA LEU A 192 16.33 1.54 14.84
C LEU A 192 15.47 0.26 14.93
N ASP A 193 14.35 0.33 15.65
CA ASP A 193 13.38 -0.76 15.79
C ASP A 193 12.44 -0.91 14.58
N LEU A 194 12.35 0.08 13.70
CA LEU A 194 11.52 -0.02 12.48
C LEU A 194 11.96 -1.16 11.58
N ARG A 195 11.00 -1.77 10.89
CA ARG A 195 11.25 -2.79 9.87
C ARG A 195 11.80 -2.16 8.60
N TYR A 196 13.02 -2.54 8.22
CA TYR A 196 13.70 -2.01 7.04
C TYR A 196 12.88 -2.22 5.75
N GLN A 197 12.14 -3.33 5.67
CA GLN A 197 11.32 -3.64 4.51
C GLN A 197 10.20 -2.60 4.27
N LEU A 198 9.57 -2.07 5.32
CA LEU A 198 8.52 -1.07 5.20
C LEU A 198 9.07 0.25 4.62
N LEU A 199 10.28 0.64 5.02
CA LEU A 199 10.99 1.79 4.44
C LEU A 199 11.27 1.57 2.94
N THR A 200 11.81 0.40 2.57
CA THR A 200 12.14 0.12 1.17
C THR A 200 10.92 -0.06 0.28
N LEU A 201 9.85 -0.68 0.79
CA LEU A 201 8.57 -0.83 0.11
C LEU A 201 7.98 0.55 -0.22
N THR A 202 7.98 1.43 0.77
CA THR A 202 7.47 2.80 0.62
C THR A 202 8.33 3.61 -0.35
N ALA A 203 9.65 3.59 -0.18
CA ALA A 203 10.58 4.32 -1.06
C ALA A 203 10.50 3.83 -2.52
N ALA A 204 10.37 2.52 -2.73
CA ALA A 204 10.18 1.94 -4.05
C ALA A 204 8.85 2.37 -4.69
N THR A 205 7.76 2.35 -3.91
CA THR A 205 6.45 2.79 -4.39
C THR A 205 6.46 4.26 -4.80
N ILE A 206 7.08 5.12 -3.97
CA ILE A 206 7.29 6.54 -4.28
C ILE A 206 8.15 6.72 -5.53
N ALA A 207 9.27 6.00 -5.64
CA ALA A 207 10.16 6.11 -6.79
C ALA A 207 9.49 5.64 -8.09
N GLU A 208 8.62 4.63 -8.03
CA GLU A 208 7.82 4.24 -9.20
C GLU A 208 6.73 5.26 -9.52
N ALA A 209 6.06 5.83 -8.52
CA ALA A 209 5.10 6.91 -8.73
C ALA A 209 5.75 8.11 -9.44
N ASP A 210 6.93 8.53 -9.00
CA ASP A 210 7.71 9.60 -9.65
C ASP A 210 8.06 9.24 -11.11
N ARG A 211 8.55 8.02 -11.37
CA ARG A 211 8.83 7.55 -12.74
C ARG A 211 7.60 7.54 -13.65
N GLN A 212 6.41 7.30 -13.09
CA GLN A 212 5.14 7.34 -13.82
C GLN A 212 4.53 8.75 -13.85
N SER A 213 5.20 9.77 -13.31
CA SER A 213 4.64 11.12 -13.12
C SER A 213 3.31 11.10 -12.34
N ALA A 214 3.13 10.10 -11.47
CA ALA A 214 1.94 9.92 -10.66
C ALA A 214 2.03 10.73 -9.36
N GLN A 215 1.00 11.53 -9.10
CA GLN A 215 0.88 12.31 -7.87
C GLN A 215 0.22 11.52 -6.73
N ARG A 216 -0.18 10.28 -7.00
CA ARG A 216 -0.94 9.43 -6.08
C ARG A 216 -0.30 8.06 -6.00
N ALA A 217 0.00 7.66 -4.78
CA ALA A 217 0.61 6.39 -4.48
C ALA A 217 -0.10 5.71 -3.31
N ILE A 218 -0.17 4.38 -3.33
CA ILE A 218 -0.77 3.59 -2.24
C ILE A 218 0.16 2.43 -1.93
N VAL A 219 0.48 2.23 -0.65
CA VAL A 219 1.12 1.01 -0.17
C VAL A 219 0.04 0.14 0.46
N ILE A 220 -0.11 -1.11 0.02
CA ILE A 220 -1.09 -2.05 0.58
C ILE A 220 -0.35 -3.22 1.22
N VAL A 221 -0.64 -3.46 2.49
CA VAL A 221 -0.26 -4.70 3.17
C VAL A 221 -1.41 -5.69 3.05
N GLN A 222 -1.18 -6.80 2.37
CA GLN A 222 -2.16 -7.87 2.16
C GLN A 222 -1.86 -9.04 3.10
N GLU A 223 -2.65 -9.15 4.17
CA GLU A 223 -2.50 -10.18 5.19
C GLU A 223 -3.29 -11.45 4.82
N PHE A 224 -2.65 -12.61 4.96
CA PHE A 224 -3.24 -13.92 4.73
C PHE A 224 -3.34 -14.69 6.06
N VAL A 225 -4.55 -15.15 6.37
CA VAL A 225 -4.84 -15.94 7.58
C VAL A 225 -5.14 -17.37 7.17
N SER A 226 -4.28 -18.30 7.58
CA SER A 226 -4.44 -19.73 7.32
C SER A 226 -4.20 -20.56 8.59
N SER A 227 -4.48 -21.86 8.52
CA SER A 227 -4.13 -22.84 9.57
C SER A 227 -2.62 -22.93 9.86
N PHE A 228 -1.76 -22.34 9.01
CA PHE A 228 -0.31 -22.27 9.20
C PHE A 228 0.16 -20.96 9.83
N THR A 229 -0.76 -20.05 10.15
CA THR A 229 -0.47 -18.74 10.74
C THR A 229 -0.89 -18.67 12.21
N THR A 230 -0.21 -17.85 12.99
CA THR A 230 -0.51 -17.63 14.41
C THR A 230 -0.98 -16.20 14.66
N ALA A 231 -1.99 -16.04 15.52
CA ALA A 231 -2.54 -14.72 15.85
C ALA A 231 -1.47 -13.81 16.48
N GLU A 232 -0.57 -14.38 17.27
CA GLU A 232 0.51 -13.67 17.95
C GLU A 232 1.48 -13.03 16.96
N ARG A 233 1.86 -13.76 15.91
CA ARG A 233 2.76 -13.24 14.87
C ARG A 233 2.09 -12.22 13.98
N ARG A 234 0.83 -12.42 13.61
CA ARG A 234 0.04 -11.40 12.90
C ARG A 234 -0.11 -10.12 13.73
N ALA A 235 -0.32 -10.24 15.05
CA ALA A 235 -0.33 -9.10 15.95
C ALA A 235 1.04 -8.40 16.09
N VAL A 236 2.16 -9.11 15.91
CA VAL A 236 3.49 -8.48 15.78
C VAL A 236 3.57 -7.68 14.48
N ASN A 237 3.15 -8.25 13.35
CA ASN A 237 3.14 -7.56 12.06
C ASN A 237 2.28 -6.29 12.08
N ALA A 238 1.07 -6.36 12.66
CA ALA A 238 0.20 -5.21 12.83
C ALA A 238 0.90 -4.09 13.64
N ARG A 239 1.52 -4.43 14.77
CA ARG A 239 2.28 -3.45 15.59
C ARG A 239 3.49 -2.87 14.86
N ASP A 240 4.20 -3.66 14.07
CA ASP A 240 5.34 -3.18 13.27
C ASP A 240 4.90 -2.16 12.22
N LEU A 241 3.76 -2.41 11.56
CA LEU A 241 3.15 -1.48 10.59
C LEU A 241 2.65 -0.20 11.26
N GLU A 242 1.95 -0.32 12.40
CA GLU A 242 1.50 0.82 13.20
C GLU A 242 2.68 1.67 13.68
N ALA A 243 3.72 1.04 14.25
CA ALA A 243 4.93 1.74 14.70
C ALA A 243 5.60 2.50 13.55
N PHE A 244 5.65 1.91 12.35
CA PHE A 244 6.14 2.59 11.16
C PHE A 244 5.28 3.82 10.81
N LEU A 245 3.96 3.69 10.76
CA LEU A 245 3.06 4.80 10.41
C LEU A 245 3.10 5.93 11.43
N VAL A 246 3.13 5.61 12.73
CA VAL A 246 3.28 6.59 13.81
C VAL A 246 4.61 7.32 13.68
N THR A 247 5.70 6.57 13.50
CA THR A 247 7.05 7.13 13.56
C THR A 247 7.40 7.96 12.33
N VAL A 248 7.01 7.50 11.14
CA VAL A 248 7.39 8.13 9.87
C VAL A 248 6.38 9.22 9.46
N PHE A 249 5.11 9.03 9.78
CA PHE A 249 4.03 9.90 9.28
C PHE A 249 3.22 10.59 10.38
N GLY A 250 3.53 10.37 11.66
CA GLY A 250 2.76 10.93 12.77
C GLY A 250 1.31 10.45 12.80
N HIS A 251 1.02 9.30 12.18
CA HIS A 251 -0.33 8.78 12.09
C HIS A 251 -0.86 8.38 13.47
N THR A 252 -2.09 8.78 13.79
CA THR A 252 -2.78 8.38 15.01
C THR A 252 -3.90 7.40 14.66
N GLY A 253 -3.76 6.14 15.08
CA GLY A 253 -4.75 5.10 14.84
C GLY A 253 -4.11 3.78 14.40
N SER A 254 -4.95 2.76 14.28
CA SER A 254 -4.60 1.49 13.66
C SER A 254 -5.25 1.37 12.28
N ILE A 255 -4.60 0.64 11.39
CA ILE A 255 -5.18 0.28 10.09
C ILE A 255 -5.64 -1.18 10.12
N GLY A 256 -6.95 -1.37 10.06
CA GLY A 256 -7.60 -2.68 9.93
C GLY A 256 -7.82 -3.06 8.47
N SER A 257 -8.32 -4.29 8.25
CA SER A 257 -8.73 -4.73 6.91
C SER A 257 -9.75 -3.78 6.30
N GLY A 258 -9.58 -3.44 5.02
CA GLY A 258 -10.47 -2.55 4.27
C GLY A 258 -10.29 -1.05 4.57
N THR A 259 -9.39 -0.70 5.51
CA THR A 259 -9.17 0.69 5.92
C THR A 259 -7.93 1.30 5.26
N ILE A 260 -7.85 2.62 5.31
CA ILE A 260 -6.76 3.39 4.72
C ILE A 260 -6.29 4.51 5.67
N ALA A 261 -4.99 4.77 5.69
CA ALA A 261 -4.36 5.91 6.35
C ALA A 261 -3.75 6.85 5.30
N GLY A 262 -3.91 8.16 5.52
CA GLY A 262 -3.42 9.22 4.64
C GLY A 262 -4.51 10.25 4.30
N PRO A 263 -4.26 11.18 3.37
CA PRO A 263 -3.04 11.28 2.57
C PRO A 263 -1.84 11.79 3.38
N PHE A 264 -0.68 11.19 3.11
CA PHE A 264 0.63 11.69 3.51
C PHE A 264 1.32 12.38 2.33
N ARG A 265 2.20 13.33 2.61
CA ARG A 265 3.02 14.01 1.59
C ARG A 265 4.47 13.59 1.76
N MET A 266 5.07 13.03 0.71
CA MET A 266 6.45 12.56 0.76
C MET A 266 7.05 12.39 -0.64
N GLY A 267 8.33 12.70 -0.80
CA GLY A 267 9.09 12.38 -2.02
C GLY A 267 8.50 12.98 -3.30
N GLY A 268 7.92 14.19 -3.23
CA GLY A 268 7.28 14.83 -4.39
C GLY A 268 5.88 14.29 -4.74
N ILE A 269 5.39 13.28 -4.02
CA ILE A 269 4.06 12.71 -4.21
C ILE A 269 3.03 13.54 -3.44
N GLY A 270 2.01 14.02 -4.17
CA GLY A 270 0.93 14.84 -3.62
C GLY A 270 0.02 14.11 -2.62
N ALA A 271 -0.20 12.80 -2.80
CA ALA A 271 -0.99 11.97 -1.91
C ALA A 271 -0.49 10.52 -1.85
N LEU A 272 0.16 10.16 -0.75
CA LEU A 272 0.55 8.79 -0.40
C LEU A 272 -0.43 8.21 0.63
N TYR A 273 -0.89 6.99 0.42
CA TYR A 273 -1.76 6.28 1.35
C TYR A 273 -1.20 4.92 1.75
N PHE A 274 -1.68 4.41 2.88
CA PHE A 274 -1.41 3.06 3.35
C PHE A 274 -2.71 2.32 3.61
N GLY A 275 -2.91 1.18 2.96
CA GLY A 275 -4.06 0.32 3.18
C GLY A 275 -3.65 -1.03 3.76
N LYS A 276 -4.62 -1.69 4.40
CA LYS A 276 -4.47 -3.08 4.86
C LYS A 276 -5.64 -3.91 4.36
N THR A 277 -5.38 -5.13 3.95
CA THR A 277 -6.40 -6.13 3.63
C THR A 277 -6.12 -7.41 4.42
N GLU A 278 -7.16 -8.20 4.66
CA GLU A 278 -7.07 -9.51 5.28
C GLU A 278 -7.89 -10.52 4.47
N THR A 279 -7.25 -11.64 4.11
CA THR A 279 -7.88 -12.75 3.39
C THR A 279 -7.72 -14.02 4.21
N VAL A 280 -8.84 -14.64 4.59
CA VAL A 280 -8.85 -15.97 5.23
C VAL A 280 -8.86 -17.06 4.16
N ILE A 281 -7.95 -18.02 4.27
CA ILE A 281 -7.70 -19.09 3.29
C ILE A 281 -7.56 -20.47 3.96
#